data_AF-A0A225V1U7-F1
#
_entry.id   AF-A0A225V1U7-F1
#
_cell.length_a   1.000
_cell.length_b   1.000
_cell.length_c   1.000
_cell.angle_alpha   90.00
_cell.angle_beta   90.00
_cell.angle_gamma   90.00
#
_symmetry.space_group_name_H-M   'P 1'
#
loop_
_entity.id
_entity.type
_entity.pdbx_description
1 polymer ?
#
loop_
_entity_poly.entity_id
_entity_poly.type
_entity_poly.pdbx_seq_one_letter_code
_entity_poly.pdbx_strand_id
1 'polypeptide(L)'
;MRKELQRMEEILLAKKVSNLNARKYPKIPEIFLDESFCNVNHVAGSTWLLKNSARYSSSGRGQRYCIVGAGAVLVKNGKLHAEWVPDSVEFWPSHYKSTDTDYHGNFNGTLFLKWFEGLCAVLELVYGPCRIHMDGAAYHKAKSTHHHQARP
;
A
#
# COMPACT_ATOMS: atom_id res chain seq x y z
N MET A 1 20.50 17.15 10.86
CA MET A 1 20.25 16.33 9.66
C MET A 1 20.73 14.88 9.78
N ARG A 2 22.02 14.50 9.62
CA ARG A 2 22.42 13.06 9.68
C ARG A 2 22.12 12.36 11.01
N LYS A 3 22.44 13.01 12.15
CA LYS A 3 22.13 12.49 13.50
C LYS A 3 20.62 12.36 13.76
N GLU A 4 19.81 13.17 13.09
CA GLU A 4 18.37 13.23 13.27
C GLU A 4 17.66 12.16 12.42
N LEU A 5 18.13 11.96 11.19
CA LEU A 5 17.70 10.87 10.33
C LEU A 5 17.99 9.50 10.98
N GLN A 6 19.21 9.33 11.51
CA GLN A 6 19.61 8.10 12.20
C GLN A 6 18.76 7.84 13.45
N ARG A 7 18.44 8.89 14.22
CA ARG A 7 17.53 8.79 15.35
C ARG A 7 16.11 8.38 14.93
N MET A 8 15.61 8.86 13.79
CA MET A 8 14.30 8.47 13.27
C MET A 8 14.29 7.00 12.81
N GLU A 9 15.35 6.53 12.16
CA GLU A 9 15.52 5.12 11.79
C GLU A 9 15.53 4.20 13.01
N GLU A 10 16.28 4.56 14.05
CA GLU A 10 16.33 3.81 15.32
C GLU A 10 14.96 3.73 15.98
N ILE A 11 14.19 4.82 15.98
CA ILE A 11 12.82 4.85 16.53
C ILE A 11 11.89 3.96 15.70
N LEU A 12 11.95 4.03 14.37
CA LEU A 12 11.12 3.22 13.48
C LEU A 12 11.44 1.72 13.68
N LEU A 13 12.72 1.38 13.71
CA LEU A 13 13.18 0.01 13.91
C LEU A 13 12.78 -0.50 15.30
N ALA A 14 12.96 0.30 16.35
CA ALA A 14 12.52 -0.05 17.70
C ALA A 14 11.02 -0.29 17.76
N LYS A 15 10.21 0.55 17.09
CA LYS A 15 8.76 0.33 16.96
C LYS A 15 8.47 -0.98 16.23
N LYS A 16 9.11 -1.28 15.10
CA LYS A 16 8.90 -2.54 14.37
C LYS A 16 9.27 -3.75 15.22
N VAL A 17 10.44 -3.73 15.85
CA VAL A 17 10.92 -4.79 16.76
C VAL A 17 10.01 -4.94 17.97
N SER A 18 9.41 -3.85 18.48
CA SER A 18 8.50 -3.92 19.62
C SER A 18 7.26 -4.77 19.37
N ASN A 19 6.88 -5.04 18.12
CA ASN A 19 5.78 -5.97 17.84
C ASN A 19 6.24 -7.43 17.82
N LEU A 20 7.53 -7.73 17.86
CA LEU A 20 8.00 -9.09 17.72
C LEU A 20 8.03 -9.79 19.08
N ASN A 21 7.72 -11.09 19.08
CA ASN A 21 7.95 -11.98 20.22
C ASN A 21 9.36 -12.61 20.14
N ALA A 22 9.70 -13.47 21.11
CA ALA A 22 11.01 -14.14 21.16
C ALA A 22 11.34 -14.99 19.91
N ARG A 23 10.32 -15.47 19.18
CA ARG A 23 10.46 -16.21 17.90
C ARG A 23 10.54 -15.28 16.68
N LYS A 24 10.60 -13.97 16.88
CA LYS A 24 10.54 -12.93 15.85
C LYS A 24 9.22 -12.94 15.06
N TYR A 25 8.14 -13.40 15.68
CA TYR A 25 6.80 -13.35 15.10
C TYR A 25 6.03 -12.14 15.62
N PRO A 26 5.14 -11.54 14.81
CA PRO A 26 4.33 -10.41 15.24
C PRO A 26 3.39 -10.81 16.37
N LYS A 27 3.27 -9.97 17.40
CA LYS A 27 2.37 -10.12 18.55
C LYS A 27 0.95 -9.71 18.20
N ILE A 28 0.81 -8.70 17.35
CA ILE A 28 -0.43 -8.29 16.68
C ILE A 28 -0.22 -8.24 15.17
N PRO A 29 -1.25 -8.45 14.32
CA PRO A 29 -1.10 -8.42 12.87
C PRO A 29 -0.40 -7.16 12.35
N GLU A 30 0.51 -7.34 11.41
CA GLU A 30 1.14 -6.27 10.63
C GLU A 30 0.46 -6.21 9.26
N ILE A 31 -0.13 -5.08 8.92
CA ILE A 31 -0.82 -4.84 7.65
C ILE A 31 0.04 -3.91 6.80
N PHE A 32 0.39 -4.35 5.60
CA PHE A 32 1.18 -3.58 4.64
C PHE A 32 0.28 -3.23 3.46
N LEU A 33 0.15 -1.95 3.15
CA LEU A 33 -0.55 -1.50 1.96
C LEU A 33 0.35 -0.66 1.07
N ASP A 34 0.10 -0.73 -0.23
CA ASP A 34 0.82 0.02 -1.23
C ASP A 34 -0.03 0.17 -2.50
N GLU A 35 0.34 1.14 -3.33
CA GLU A 35 -0.20 1.31 -4.67
C GLU A 35 0.83 0.96 -5.74
N SER A 36 0.36 0.40 -6.85
CA SER A 36 1.17 0.21 -8.05
C SER A 36 0.43 0.69 -9.28
N PHE A 37 1.18 1.25 -10.24
CA PHE A 37 0.62 1.72 -11.50
C PHE A 37 1.04 0.78 -12.63
N CYS A 38 0.07 0.10 -13.23
CA CYS A 38 0.29 -0.81 -14.35
C CYS A 38 -0.15 -0.14 -15.66
N ASN A 39 0.73 -0.10 -16.66
CA ASN A 39 0.38 0.36 -18.00
C ASN A 39 -0.18 -0.80 -18.82
N VAL A 40 -1.31 -0.61 -19.51
CA VAL A 40 -1.86 -1.65 -20.41
C VAL A 40 -0.84 -2.07 -21.47
N ASN A 41 0.01 -1.15 -21.90
CA ASN A 41 1.03 -1.38 -22.93
C ASN A 41 2.40 -1.75 -22.33
N HIS A 42 2.44 -2.41 -21.15
CA HIS A 42 3.68 -2.76 -20.45
C HIS A 42 4.59 -3.71 -21.25
N VAL A 43 4.04 -4.45 -22.23
CA VAL A 43 4.76 -5.21 -23.28
C VAL A 43 3.89 -5.35 -24.54
N ALA A 44 4.49 -5.62 -25.70
CA ALA A 44 3.72 -6.02 -26.89
C ALA A 44 2.89 -7.29 -26.57
N GLY A 45 1.59 -7.23 -26.83
CA GLY A 45 0.67 -8.34 -26.56
C GLY A 45 1.20 -9.62 -27.20
N SER A 46 1.42 -10.64 -26.35
CA SER A 46 1.89 -11.99 -26.75
C SER A 46 3.38 -12.14 -27.06
N THR A 47 4.27 -11.63 -26.20
CA THR A 47 5.71 -11.95 -26.32
C THR A 47 6.25 -12.61 -25.06
N TRP A 48 6.62 -13.89 -25.15
CA TRP A 48 7.56 -14.50 -24.20
C TRP A 48 8.95 -13.93 -24.52
N LEU A 49 9.55 -13.19 -23.58
CA LEU A 49 10.91 -12.70 -23.76
C LEU A 49 11.88 -13.87 -23.58
N LEU A 50 12.46 -14.34 -24.69
CA LEU A 50 13.58 -15.28 -24.64
C LEU A 50 14.81 -14.57 -24.07
N LYS A 51 15.74 -15.30 -23.45
CA LYS A 51 16.93 -14.75 -22.77
C LYS A 51 17.72 -13.72 -23.59
N ASN A 52 17.66 -13.82 -24.93
CA ASN A 52 18.39 -12.98 -25.87
C ASN A 52 17.49 -12.09 -26.75
N SER A 53 16.17 -12.01 -26.50
CA SER A 53 15.30 -11.12 -27.28
C SER A 53 15.50 -9.66 -26.86
N ALA A 54 15.54 -8.76 -27.83
CA ALA A 54 15.54 -7.32 -27.58
C ALA A 54 14.35 -6.95 -26.70
N ARG A 55 14.61 -6.30 -25.56
CA ARG A 55 13.55 -5.80 -24.69
C ARG A 55 12.98 -4.55 -25.34
N TYR A 56 11.74 -4.61 -25.77
CA TYR A 56 11.02 -3.41 -26.19
C TYR A 56 10.88 -2.49 -24.97
N SER A 57 11.32 -1.23 -25.10
CA SER A 57 11.10 -0.22 -24.08
C SER A 57 9.60 0.07 -23.99
N SER A 58 9.07 0.12 -22.77
CA SER A 58 7.69 0.56 -22.55
C SER A 58 7.52 1.95 -23.15
N SER A 59 6.63 2.11 -24.12
CA SER A 59 6.41 3.41 -24.78
C SER A 59 5.83 4.48 -23.85
N GLY A 60 5.47 4.10 -22.60
CA GLY A 60 4.87 4.98 -21.60
C GLY A 60 3.45 5.44 -21.93
N ARG A 61 3.04 5.31 -23.20
CA ARG A 61 1.75 5.70 -23.79
C ARG A 61 0.72 4.59 -23.60
N GLY A 62 -0.51 4.98 -23.29
CA GLY A 62 -1.63 4.05 -23.09
C GLY A 62 -2.33 4.27 -21.74
N GLN A 63 -3.52 3.67 -21.62
CA GLN A 63 -4.27 3.67 -20.36
C GLN A 63 -3.43 3.01 -19.27
N ARG A 64 -3.41 3.61 -18.07
CA ARG A 64 -2.83 3.01 -16.88
C ARG A 64 -3.94 2.61 -15.91
N TYR A 65 -3.62 1.70 -15.01
CA TYR A 65 -4.46 1.36 -13.88
C TYR A 65 -3.65 1.58 -12.61
N CYS A 66 -4.25 2.26 -11.64
CA CYS A 66 -3.78 2.21 -10.26
C CYS A 66 -4.37 0.96 -9.62
N ILE A 67 -3.52 0.15 -9.01
CA ILE A 67 -3.88 -1.04 -8.25
C ILE A 67 -3.47 -0.76 -6.81
N VAL A 68 -4.37 -1.00 -5.87
CA VAL A 68 -4.10 -0.92 -4.43
C VAL A 68 -4.38 -2.27 -3.80
N GLY A 69 -3.69 -2.60 -2.72
CA GLY A 69 -3.95 -3.81 -1.95
C GLY A 69 -3.34 -3.77 -0.56
N ALA A 70 -3.85 -4.61 0.33
CA ALA A 70 -3.31 -4.76 1.68
C ALA A 70 -2.97 -6.23 1.99
N GLY A 71 -1.73 -6.49 2.37
CA GLY A 71 -1.26 -7.79 2.83
C GLY A 71 -1.15 -7.83 4.36
N ALA A 72 -1.62 -8.90 4.98
CA ALA A 72 -1.52 -9.15 6.41
C ALA A 72 -0.41 -10.17 6.71
N VAL A 73 0.40 -9.89 7.73
CA VAL A 73 1.38 -10.82 8.32
C VAL A 73 1.00 -11.03 9.78
N LEU A 74 0.69 -12.26 10.15
CA LEU A 74 0.14 -12.61 11.46
C LEU A 74 0.56 -14.00 11.92
N VAL A 75 0.24 -14.35 13.16
CA VAL A 75 0.40 -15.71 13.69
C VAL A 75 -0.96 -16.40 13.73
N LYS A 76 -1.09 -17.53 13.04
CA LYS A 76 -2.28 -18.38 13.05
C LYS A 76 -1.87 -19.79 13.48
N ASN A 77 -2.53 -20.34 14.49
CA ASN A 77 -2.21 -21.66 15.05
C ASN A 77 -0.72 -21.83 15.43
N GLY A 78 -0.12 -20.78 16.00
CA GLY A 78 1.28 -20.78 16.43
C GLY A 78 2.33 -20.67 15.31
N LYS A 79 1.91 -20.50 14.05
CA LYS A 79 2.79 -20.37 12.89
C LYS A 79 2.64 -19.01 12.24
N LEU A 80 3.75 -18.50 11.67
CA LEU A 80 3.72 -17.30 10.86
C LEU A 80 2.91 -17.56 9.58
N HIS A 81 2.00 -16.64 9.27
CA HIS A 81 1.16 -16.66 8.08
C HIS A 81 1.20 -15.30 7.40
N ALA A 82 1.02 -15.30 6.08
CA ALA A 82 0.83 -14.12 5.29
C ALA A 82 -0.32 -14.36 4.30
N GLU A 83 -1.20 -13.38 4.19
CA GLU A 83 -2.38 -13.44 3.32
C GLU A 83 -2.75 -12.05 2.80
N TRP A 84 -3.52 -11.99 1.72
CA TRP A 84 -4.21 -10.75 1.34
C TRP A 84 -5.37 -10.51 2.30
N VAL A 85 -5.55 -9.26 2.74
CA VAL A 85 -6.75 -8.88 3.46
C VAL A 85 -7.95 -9.08 2.52
N PRO A 86 -9.03 -9.76 2.95
CA PRO A 86 -10.20 -9.99 2.12
C PRO A 86 -10.72 -8.70 1.48
N ASP A 87 -11.06 -8.78 0.20
CA ASP A 87 -11.61 -7.68 -0.61
C ASP A 87 -10.75 -6.41 -0.67
N SER A 88 -9.46 -6.46 -0.28
CA SER A 88 -8.59 -5.29 -0.26
C SER A 88 -7.99 -4.92 -1.61
N VAL A 89 -7.95 -5.86 -2.58
CA VAL A 89 -7.32 -5.63 -3.88
C VAL A 89 -8.33 -4.97 -4.82
N GLU A 90 -8.11 -3.69 -5.09
CA GLU A 90 -8.94 -2.89 -5.99
C GLU A 90 -8.10 -2.20 -7.07
N PHE A 91 -8.75 -1.78 -8.16
CA PHE A 91 -8.08 -1.04 -9.23
C PHE A 91 -8.98 -0.01 -9.89
N TRP A 92 -8.38 1.09 -10.36
CA TRP A 92 -9.08 2.15 -11.10
C TRP A 92 -8.29 2.57 -12.34
N PRO A 93 -8.98 2.97 -13.43
CA PRO A 93 -8.34 3.63 -14.55
C PRO A 93 -7.62 4.91 -14.08
N SER A 94 -6.33 4.98 -14.33
CA SER A 94 -5.49 6.16 -14.12
C SER A 94 -5.23 6.81 -15.48
N HIS A 95 -5.89 7.95 -15.74
CA HIS A 95 -5.69 8.67 -17.00
C HIS A 95 -4.34 9.39 -17.02
N TYR A 96 -3.68 9.33 -18.17
CA TYR A 96 -2.45 10.05 -18.42
C TYR A 96 -2.71 11.56 -18.44
N LYS A 97 -2.12 12.33 -17.51
CA LYS A 97 -1.98 13.78 -17.67
C LYS A 97 -0.81 14.04 -18.62
N SER A 98 -0.98 14.89 -19.63
CA SER A 98 0.05 15.16 -20.65
C SER A 98 1.29 15.90 -20.13
N THR A 99 1.27 16.36 -18.87
CA THR A 99 2.38 17.01 -18.18
C THR A 99 2.91 16.08 -17.09
N ASP A 100 4.08 15.50 -17.38
CA ASP A 100 4.63 14.25 -16.84
C ASP A 100 5.22 14.34 -15.41
N THR A 101 4.51 14.93 -14.44
CA THR A 101 5.00 15.01 -13.04
C THR A 101 4.01 14.54 -11.98
N ASP A 102 2.73 14.40 -12.32
CA ASP A 102 1.68 13.93 -11.41
C ASP A 102 1.12 12.60 -11.90
N TYR A 103 1.77 11.51 -11.48
CA TYR A 103 1.37 10.14 -11.84
C TYR A 103 0.15 9.64 -11.06
N HIS A 104 -0.34 10.40 -10.07
CA HIS A 104 -1.53 10.07 -9.28
C HIS A 104 -2.84 10.38 -10.02
N GLY A 105 -2.81 10.41 -11.36
CA GLY A 105 -4.00 10.62 -12.18
C GLY A 105 -5.12 9.65 -11.77
N ASN A 106 -6.23 10.21 -11.31
CA ASN A 106 -7.42 9.58 -10.72
C ASN A 106 -7.32 8.99 -9.31
N PHE A 107 -6.23 8.35 -8.85
CA PHE A 107 -6.18 7.86 -7.45
C PHE A 107 -5.83 9.02 -6.51
N ASN A 108 -6.87 9.64 -5.95
CA ASN A 108 -6.76 10.79 -5.07
C ASN A 108 -7.13 10.42 -3.63
N GLY A 109 -6.94 11.36 -2.69
CA GLY A 109 -7.24 11.13 -1.28
C GLY A 109 -8.69 10.75 -0.98
N THR A 110 -9.67 11.10 -1.84
CA THR A 110 -11.07 10.68 -1.66
C THR A 110 -11.24 9.20 -1.97
N LEU A 111 -10.66 8.71 -3.07
CA LEU A 111 -10.70 7.29 -3.41
C LEU A 111 -9.90 6.45 -2.42
N PHE A 112 -8.71 6.92 -2.04
CA PHE A 112 -7.94 6.29 -0.98
C PHE A 112 -8.73 6.20 0.32
N LEU A 113 -9.35 7.30 0.77
CA LEU A 113 -10.12 7.31 2.02
C LEU A 113 -11.28 6.31 1.98
N LYS A 114 -12.05 6.29 0.87
CA LYS A 114 -13.16 5.35 0.71
C LYS A 114 -12.69 3.89 0.76
N TRP A 115 -11.62 3.57 0.04
CA TRP A 115 -11.03 2.23 0.07
C TRP A 115 -10.49 1.88 1.47
N PHE A 116 -9.81 2.84 2.12
CA PHE A 116 -9.21 2.67 3.43
C PHE A 116 -10.25 2.50 4.55
N GLU A 117 -11.42 3.15 4.45
CA GLU A 117 -12.57 2.92 5.35
C GLU A 117 -13.08 1.48 5.25
N GLY A 118 -13.24 0.97 4.02
CA GLY A 118 -13.61 -0.43 3.78
C GLY A 118 -12.57 -1.40 4.34
N LEU A 119 -11.29 -1.13 4.08
CA LEU A 119 -10.17 -1.89 4.64
C LEU A 119 -10.24 -1.90 6.18
N CYS A 120 -10.38 -0.74 6.83
CA CYS A 120 -10.46 -0.64 8.29
C CYS A 120 -11.60 -1.49 8.87
N ALA A 121 -12.77 -1.50 8.23
CA ALA A 121 -13.91 -2.31 8.67
C ALA A 121 -13.59 -3.82 8.62
N VAL A 122 -12.93 -4.29 7.56
CA VAL A 122 -12.48 -5.69 7.45
C VAL A 122 -11.41 -6.00 8.49
N LEU A 123 -10.45 -5.09 8.70
CA LEU A 123 -9.38 -5.26 9.69
C LEU A 123 -9.95 -5.39 11.10
N GLU A 124 -10.89 -4.53 11.49
CA GLU A 124 -11.56 -4.57 12.79
C GLU A 124 -12.29 -5.91 12.99
N LEU A 125 -13.04 -6.37 11.98
CA LEU A 125 -13.84 -7.58 12.06
C LEU A 125 -13.01 -8.87 12.06
N VAL A 126 -11.98 -8.96 11.22
CA VAL A 126 -11.27 -10.21 10.93
C VAL A 126 -9.94 -10.33 11.68
N TYR A 127 -9.22 -9.22 11.85
CA TYR A 127 -7.85 -9.21 12.38
C TYR A 127 -7.76 -8.59 13.78
N GLY A 128 -8.71 -7.75 14.17
CA GLY A 128 -8.71 -7.02 15.44
C GLY A 128 -7.60 -5.95 15.48
N PRO A 129 -7.06 -5.62 16.67
CA PRO A 129 -5.99 -4.63 16.81
C PRO A 129 -4.78 -4.99 15.95
N CYS A 130 -4.39 -4.09 15.05
CA CYS A 130 -3.29 -4.31 14.11
C CYS A 130 -2.42 -3.05 13.96
N ARG A 131 -1.28 -3.21 13.26
CA ARG A 131 -0.40 -2.11 12.88
C ARG A 131 -0.39 -1.98 11.37
N ILE A 132 -0.75 -0.79 10.89
CA ILE A 132 -0.79 -0.49 9.45
C ILE A 132 0.50 0.22 9.06
N HIS A 133 1.12 -0.26 7.99
CA HIS A 133 2.31 0.30 7.35
C HIS A 133 1.93 0.79 5.97
N MET A 134 2.22 2.06 5.72
CA MET A 134 2.03 2.73 4.44
C MET A 134 3.09 3.82 4.30
N ASP A 135 3.33 4.26 3.08
CA ASP A 135 4.33 5.30 2.81
C ASP A 135 3.85 6.70 3.23
N GLY A 136 4.72 7.70 3.00
CA GLY A 136 4.45 9.09 3.35
C GLY A 136 3.69 9.89 2.30
N ALA A 137 3.01 9.27 1.32
CA ALA A 137 2.33 9.97 0.23
C ALA A 137 1.38 11.06 0.75
N ALA A 138 1.26 12.15 0.00
CA ALA A 138 0.53 13.33 0.46
C ALA A 138 -0.96 13.02 0.73
N TYR A 139 -1.57 12.17 -0.09
CA TYR A 139 -2.98 11.80 0.03
C TYR A 139 -3.27 10.83 1.18
N HIS A 140 -2.28 10.10 1.72
CA HIS A 140 -2.42 9.30 2.95
C HIS A 140 -2.63 10.17 4.21
N LYS A 141 -2.30 11.46 4.13
CA LYS A 141 -2.35 12.41 5.25
C LYS A 141 -3.47 13.44 5.08
N ALA A 142 -4.38 13.22 4.13
CA ALA A 142 -5.49 14.13 3.88
C ALA A 142 -6.37 14.24 5.15
N LYS A 143 -6.67 15.47 5.56
CA LYS A 143 -7.59 15.70 6.69
C LYS A 143 -9.00 15.39 6.23
N SER A 144 -9.71 14.50 6.91
CA SER A 144 -11.16 14.37 6.71
C SER A 144 -11.82 15.68 7.18
N THR A 145 -12.75 16.20 6.39
CA THR A 145 -13.56 17.39 6.75
C THR A 145 -14.62 17.09 7.80
N HIS A 146 -14.62 15.88 8.39
CA HIS A 146 -15.51 15.53 9.47
C HIS A 146 -14.99 16.14 10.78
N HIS A 147 -15.52 17.33 11.10
CA HIS A 147 -15.53 17.86 12.46
C HIS A 147 -16.14 16.80 13.40
N HIS A 148 -15.29 16.03 14.07
CA HIS A 148 -15.69 15.33 15.28
C HIS A 148 -16.04 16.42 16.31
N GLN A 149 -17.33 16.70 16.47
CA GLN A 149 -17.83 17.24 17.72
C GLN A 149 -17.54 16.16 18.78
N ALA A 150 -16.48 16.39 19.56
CA ALA A 150 -16.30 15.67 20.81
C ALA A 150 -17.58 15.90 21.64
N ARG A 151 -18.30 14.82 21.92
CA ARG A 151 -19.34 14.88 22.96
C ARG A 151 -18.63 15.01 24.32
N PRO A 152 -19.26 15.77 25.25
CA PRO A 152 -18.66 16.12 26.54
C PRO A 152 -18.35 14.91 27.41
#